data_AF-A0A0F5FYM2-F1
#
_entry.id   AF-A0A0F5FYM2-F1
#
_cell.length_a   1.000
_cell.length_b   1.000
_cell.length_c   1.000
_cell.angle_alpha   90.00
_cell.angle_beta   90.00
_cell.angle_gamma   90.00
#
_symmetry.space_group_name_H-M   'P 1'
#
loop_
_entity.id
_entity.type
_entity.pdbx_description
1 polymer ?
#
loop_
_entity_poly.entity_id
_entity_poly.type
_entity_poly.pdbx_seq_one_letter_code
_entity_poly.pdbx_strand_id
1 'polypeptide(L)'
;MRPAEAGSSGQLDAERSKRADRLAAMALRNDDAGLLVEAVIEYRQLISMGAGGIERAGIEHNLGVAMCLIGQRETDPAQAAAAFELARRHLESALLVRTRADAPQAWALTQANLAIVHLSNHRLTGDPAEAMAGHVALDGAQEIFRQMGKGYWTSWIASIRAHLLKAGDRRRVLR
;
A
#
# COMPACT_ATOMS: atom_id res chain seq x y z
N MET A 1 7.94 -37.75 20.28
CA MET A 1 8.48 -36.52 19.66
C MET A 1 8.20 -36.59 18.16
N ARG A 2 7.38 -35.69 17.61
CA ARG A 2 7.13 -35.60 16.16
C ARG A 2 7.43 -34.17 15.67
N PRO A 3 8.46 -33.96 14.83
CA PRO A 3 8.58 -32.79 13.99
C PRO A 3 8.08 -33.16 12.58
N ALA A 4 6.83 -32.86 12.26
CA ALA A 4 6.29 -33.04 10.90
C ALA A 4 5.22 -32.01 10.49
N GLU A 5 4.69 -31.21 11.43
CA GLU A 5 3.56 -30.31 11.14
C GLU A 5 4.00 -28.91 10.64
N ALA A 6 5.22 -28.48 10.96
CA ALA A 6 5.72 -27.15 10.57
C ALA A 6 5.87 -26.97 9.05
N GLY A 7 6.21 -28.05 8.32
CA GLY A 7 6.37 -27.99 6.86
C GLY A 7 5.05 -27.88 6.09
N SER A 8 3.98 -28.49 6.60
CA SER A 8 2.65 -28.44 5.98
C SER A 8 1.94 -27.10 6.25
N SER A 9 2.04 -26.58 7.48
CA SER A 9 1.47 -25.28 7.84
C SER A 9 2.10 -24.15 7.02
N GLY A 10 3.44 -24.07 6.94
CA GLY A 10 4.11 -23.01 6.18
C GLY A 10 3.84 -23.06 4.67
N GLN A 11 3.64 -24.26 4.10
CA GLN A 11 3.27 -24.40 2.69
C GLN A 11 1.83 -23.96 2.43
N LEU A 12 0.90 -24.24 3.36
CA LEU A 12 -0.48 -23.76 3.29
C LEU A 12 -0.56 -22.23 3.42
N ASP A 13 0.22 -21.63 4.31
CA ASP A 13 0.28 -20.18 4.49
C ASP A 13 0.84 -19.48 3.24
N ALA A 14 1.89 -20.04 2.64
CA ALA A 14 2.45 -19.54 1.38
C ALA A 14 1.45 -19.64 0.20
N GLU A 15 0.69 -20.72 0.09
CA GLU A 15 -0.34 -20.86 -0.95
C GLU A 15 -1.51 -19.89 -0.75
N ARG A 16 -1.89 -19.63 0.51
CA ARG A 16 -2.89 -18.60 0.86
C ARG A 16 -2.41 -17.20 0.51
N SER A 17 -1.16 -16.86 0.83
CA SER A 17 -0.58 -15.57 0.44
C SER A 17 -0.61 -15.38 -1.07
N LYS A 18 -0.17 -16.38 -1.84
CA LYS A 18 -0.23 -16.33 -3.31
C LYS A 18 -1.66 -16.20 -3.83
N ARG A 19 -2.64 -16.84 -3.17
CA ARG A 19 -4.06 -16.70 -3.53
C ARG A 19 -4.55 -15.27 -3.30
N ALA A 20 -4.25 -14.68 -2.15
CA ALA A 20 -4.61 -13.29 -1.84
C ALA A 20 -3.99 -12.31 -2.84
N ASP A 21 -2.72 -12.51 -3.22
CA ASP A 21 -2.05 -11.72 -4.25
C ASP A 21 -2.75 -11.83 -5.61
N ARG A 22 -3.16 -13.05 -5.99
CA ARG A 22 -3.93 -13.28 -7.23
C ARG A 22 -5.28 -12.59 -7.20
N LEU A 23 -6.00 -12.64 -6.08
CA LEU A 23 -7.28 -11.96 -5.90
C LEU A 23 -7.12 -10.45 -6.07
N ALA A 24 -6.15 -9.84 -5.40
CA ALA A 24 -5.86 -8.41 -5.54
C ALA A 24 -5.50 -8.03 -6.99
N ALA A 25 -4.70 -8.86 -7.67
CA ALA A 25 -4.34 -8.62 -9.07
C ALA A 25 -5.53 -8.77 -10.02
N MET A 26 -6.45 -9.71 -9.78
CA MET A 26 -7.69 -9.85 -10.55
C MET A 26 -8.63 -8.69 -10.30
N ALA A 27 -8.76 -8.25 -9.05
CA ALA A 27 -9.57 -7.10 -8.67
C ALA A 27 -9.13 -5.83 -9.41
N LEU A 28 -7.82 -5.59 -9.51
CA LEU A 28 -7.26 -4.48 -10.28
C LEU A 28 -7.56 -4.56 -11.79
N ARG A 29 -7.50 -5.76 -12.37
CA ARG A 29 -7.78 -5.94 -13.81
C ARG A 29 -9.26 -5.81 -14.16
N ASN A 30 -10.13 -6.23 -13.25
CA ASN A 30 -11.57 -6.35 -13.50
C ASN A 30 -12.38 -5.24 -12.84
N ASP A 31 -11.73 -4.33 -12.13
CA ASP A 31 -12.35 -3.28 -11.31
C ASP A 31 -13.37 -3.83 -10.28
N ASP A 32 -13.09 -5.01 -9.75
CA ASP A 32 -14.02 -5.77 -8.90
C ASP A 32 -13.72 -5.52 -7.42
N ALA A 33 -14.56 -4.72 -6.77
CA ALA A 33 -14.45 -4.42 -5.34
C ALA A 33 -14.67 -5.65 -4.45
N GLY A 34 -15.45 -6.64 -4.89
CA GLY A 34 -15.66 -7.89 -4.15
C GLY A 34 -14.36 -8.69 -4.01
N LEU A 35 -13.58 -8.77 -5.10
CA LEU A 35 -12.27 -9.43 -5.08
C LEU A 35 -11.25 -8.70 -4.18
N LEU A 36 -11.34 -7.37 -4.03
CA LEU A 36 -10.52 -6.63 -3.06
C LEU A 36 -10.88 -7.02 -1.62
N VAL A 37 -12.17 -7.12 -1.30
CA VAL A 37 -12.64 -7.52 0.03
C VAL A 37 -12.21 -8.95 0.36
N GLU A 38 -12.30 -9.87 -0.60
CA GLU A 38 -11.80 -11.25 -0.41
C GLU A 38 -10.30 -11.27 -0.14
N ALA A 39 -9.50 -10.51 -0.91
CA ALA A 39 -8.05 -10.41 -0.67
C ALA A 39 -7.75 -9.86 0.74
N VAL A 40 -8.48 -8.82 1.18
CA VAL A 40 -8.36 -8.23 2.52
C VAL A 40 -8.63 -9.25 3.63
N ILE A 41 -9.67 -10.08 3.45
CA ILE A 41 -10.02 -11.13 4.42
C ILE A 41 -8.88 -12.14 4.55
N GLU A 42 -8.36 -12.63 3.42
CA GLU A 42 -7.26 -13.61 3.39
C GLU A 42 -5.98 -13.04 4.02
N TYR A 43 -5.60 -11.80 3.70
CA TYR A 43 -4.44 -11.15 4.32
C TYR A 43 -4.59 -11.01 5.84
N ARG A 44 -5.78 -10.60 6.33
CA ARG A 44 -6.03 -10.49 7.77
C ARG A 44 -5.93 -11.84 8.47
N GLN A 45 -6.46 -12.89 7.84
CA GLN A 45 -6.34 -14.25 8.38
C GLN A 45 -4.88 -14.70 8.48
N LEU A 46 -4.06 -14.45 7.46
CA LEU A 46 -2.62 -14.77 7.50
C LEU A 46 -1.90 -14.07 8.65
N ILE A 47 -2.20 -12.79 8.90
CA ILE A 47 -1.65 -12.07 10.06
C ILE A 47 -2.13 -12.70 11.37
N SER A 48 -3.43 -13.03 11.49
CA SER A 48 -3.99 -13.67 12.68
C SER A 48 -3.43 -15.07 12.95
N MET A 49 -3.01 -15.80 11.90
CA MET A 49 -2.38 -17.12 12.01
C MET A 49 -0.92 -17.08 12.45
N GLY A 50 -0.33 -15.88 12.58
CA GLY A 50 1.01 -15.70 13.13
C GLY A 50 2.09 -15.41 12.10
N ALA A 51 1.75 -14.93 10.90
CA ALA A 51 2.74 -14.42 9.95
C ALA A 51 3.66 -13.41 10.65
N GLY A 52 4.99 -13.59 10.49
CA GLY A 52 6.02 -12.84 11.19
C GLY A 52 7.05 -12.20 10.26
N GLY A 53 7.80 -11.23 10.78
CA GLY A 53 8.94 -10.63 10.07
C GLY A 53 8.63 -10.12 8.67
N ILE A 54 9.45 -10.50 7.69
CA ILE A 54 9.37 -10.04 6.30
C ILE A 54 8.06 -10.49 5.61
N GLU A 55 7.57 -11.68 5.94
CA GLU A 55 6.31 -12.20 5.39
C GLU A 55 5.14 -11.32 5.82
N ARG A 56 5.04 -11.04 7.13
CA ARG A 56 4.03 -10.12 7.66
C ARG A 56 4.12 -8.76 6.99
N ALA A 57 5.33 -8.22 6.83
CA ALA A 57 5.51 -6.92 6.16
C ALA A 57 5.07 -6.94 4.69
N GLY A 58 5.18 -8.09 4.02
CA GLY A 58 4.56 -8.38 2.72
C GLY A 58 3.05 -8.24 2.74
N ILE A 59 2.43 -8.99 3.64
CA ILE A 59 0.98 -9.04 3.78
C ILE A 59 0.41 -7.68 4.18
N GLU A 60 1.00 -7.02 5.17
CA GLU A 60 0.62 -5.67 5.62
C GLU A 60 0.71 -4.66 4.47
N HIS A 61 1.76 -4.70 3.65
CA HIS A 61 1.84 -3.83 2.48
C HIS A 61 0.72 -4.07 1.46
N ASN A 62 0.47 -5.33 1.10
CA ASN A 62 -0.57 -5.67 0.12
C ASN A 62 -1.97 -5.33 0.66
N LEU A 63 -2.21 -5.57 1.95
CA LEU A 63 -3.43 -5.19 2.66
C LEU A 63 -3.63 -3.67 2.61
N GLY A 64 -2.57 -2.89 2.84
CA GLY A 64 -2.62 -1.44 2.73
C GLY A 64 -2.98 -0.95 1.33
N VAL A 65 -2.41 -1.56 0.29
CA VAL A 65 -2.76 -1.26 -1.11
C VAL A 65 -4.22 -1.59 -1.40
N ALA A 66 -4.70 -2.77 -0.99
CA ALA A 66 -6.09 -3.17 -1.19
C ALA A 66 -7.07 -2.21 -0.50
N MET A 67 -6.78 -1.80 0.74
CA MET A 67 -7.59 -0.82 1.46
C MET A 67 -7.62 0.56 0.78
N CYS A 68 -6.49 1.01 0.21
CA CYS A 68 -6.45 2.26 -0.56
C CYS A 68 -7.35 2.19 -1.80
N LEU A 69 -7.30 1.06 -2.51
CA LEU A 69 -8.12 0.80 -3.69
C LEU A 69 -9.62 0.70 -3.37
N ILE A 70 -9.97 0.15 -2.21
CA ILE A 70 -11.35 0.16 -1.71
C ILE A 70 -11.80 1.60 -1.45
N GLY A 71 -11.01 2.39 -0.72
CA GLY A 71 -11.34 3.78 -0.41
C GLY A 71 -11.49 4.66 -1.66
N GLN A 72 -10.74 4.39 -2.73
CA GLN A 72 -10.87 5.11 -4.01
C GLN A 72 -12.18 4.81 -4.76
N ARG A 73 -12.81 3.66 -4.50
CA ARG A 73 -14.06 3.21 -5.12
C ARG A 73 -15.28 3.45 -4.25
N GLU A 74 -15.05 3.81 -2.99
CA GLU A 74 -16.10 4.08 -2.04
C GLU A 74 -16.79 5.41 -2.35
N THR A 75 -18.11 5.40 -2.29
CA THR A 75 -18.97 6.55 -2.58
C THR A 75 -19.31 7.34 -1.32
N ASP A 76 -19.32 6.69 -0.16
CA ASP A 76 -19.48 7.33 1.14
C ASP A 76 -18.14 7.94 1.61
N PRO A 77 -18.04 9.27 1.75
CA PRO A 77 -16.79 9.92 2.18
C PRO A 77 -16.25 9.43 3.53
N ALA A 78 -17.11 9.07 4.48
CA ALA A 78 -16.69 8.60 5.79
C ALA A 78 -16.04 7.22 5.70
N GLN A 79 -16.63 6.33 4.88
CA GLN A 79 -16.09 4.99 4.64
C GLN A 79 -14.80 5.05 3.80
N ALA A 80 -14.72 5.95 2.82
CA ALA A 80 -13.51 6.20 2.05
C ALA A 80 -12.36 6.65 2.96
N ALA A 81 -12.60 7.63 3.84
CA ALA A 81 -11.62 8.11 4.81
C ALA A 81 -11.16 6.99 5.77
N ALA A 82 -12.08 6.16 6.27
CA ALA A 82 -11.75 5.03 7.13
C ALA A 82 -10.87 3.99 6.39
N ALA A 83 -11.14 3.74 5.11
CA ALA A 83 -10.33 2.85 4.29
C ALA A 83 -8.92 3.41 4.06
N PHE A 84 -8.77 4.71 3.80
CA PHE A 84 -7.46 5.36 3.68
C PHE A 84 -6.65 5.33 4.98
N GLU A 85 -7.31 5.53 6.12
CA GLU A 85 -6.65 5.45 7.43
C GLU A 85 -6.15 4.02 7.73
N LEU A 86 -6.94 3.00 7.40
CA LEU A 86 -6.49 1.61 7.49
C LEU A 86 -5.34 1.31 6.53
N ALA A 87 -5.41 1.82 5.29
CA ALA A 87 -4.34 1.68 4.31
C ALA A 87 -3.01 2.23 4.83
N ARG A 88 -3.06 3.45 5.40
CA ARG A 88 -1.91 4.12 6.01
C ARG A 88 -1.29 3.28 7.13
N ARG A 89 -2.10 2.80 8.09
CA ARG A 89 -1.64 1.99 9.22
C ARG A 89 -0.93 0.71 8.77
N HIS A 90 -1.48 0.01 7.79
CA HIS A 90 -0.91 -1.23 7.27
C HIS A 90 0.43 -0.98 6.53
N LEU A 91 0.51 0.08 5.74
CA LEU A 91 1.77 0.45 5.08
C LEU A 91 2.84 0.92 6.08
N GLU A 92 2.47 1.66 7.12
CA GLU A 92 3.37 2.05 8.21
C GLU A 92 3.87 0.84 9.01
N SER A 93 3.00 -0.13 9.30
CA SER A 93 3.36 -1.40 9.91
C SER A 93 4.39 -2.17 9.07
N ALA A 94 4.20 -2.23 7.75
CA ALA A 94 5.15 -2.86 6.84
C ALA A 94 6.53 -2.17 6.85
N LEU A 95 6.59 -0.85 7.03
CA LEU A 95 7.84 -0.08 7.08
C LEU A 95 8.66 -0.32 8.35
N LEU A 96 8.07 -0.87 9.42
CA LEU A 96 8.82 -1.25 10.63
C LEU A 96 9.83 -2.37 10.36
N VAL A 97 9.55 -3.21 9.35
CA VAL A 97 10.41 -4.33 8.96
C VAL A 97 11.10 -4.06 7.62
N ARG A 98 10.37 -3.49 6.65
CA ARG A 98 10.93 -3.11 5.35
C ARG A 98 11.66 -1.79 5.48
N THR A 99 12.85 -1.80 6.06
CA THR A 99 13.64 -0.60 6.28
C THR A 99 14.40 -0.18 5.02
N ARG A 100 14.84 1.08 4.97
CA ARG A 100 15.69 1.58 3.89
C ARG A 100 17.02 0.82 3.79
N ALA A 101 17.55 0.33 4.90
CA ALA A 101 18.83 -0.38 4.96
C ALA A 101 18.69 -1.85 4.52
N ASP A 102 17.69 -2.55 5.05
CA ASP A 102 17.57 -4.00 4.90
C ASP A 102 16.81 -4.42 3.64
N ALA A 103 15.88 -3.57 3.18
CA ALA A 103 15.04 -3.85 2.02
C ALA A 103 14.75 -2.56 1.22
N PRO A 104 15.77 -1.86 0.68
CA PRO A 104 15.63 -0.53 0.09
C PRO A 104 14.53 -0.44 -0.98
N GLN A 105 14.46 -1.42 -1.89
CA GLN A 105 13.43 -1.43 -2.93
C GLN A 105 12.01 -1.61 -2.35
N ALA A 106 11.83 -2.52 -1.40
CA ALA A 106 10.52 -2.77 -0.78
C ALA A 106 10.07 -1.58 0.09
N TRP A 107 11.00 -0.95 0.80
CA TRP A 107 10.79 0.30 1.52
C TRP A 107 10.32 1.41 0.57
N ALA A 108 11.03 1.61 -0.55
CA ALA A 108 10.70 2.65 -1.54
C ALA A 108 9.32 2.42 -2.18
N LEU A 109 8.96 1.18 -2.51
CA LEU A 109 7.62 0.84 -3.00
C LEU A 109 6.53 1.11 -1.95
N THR A 110 6.80 0.79 -0.69
CA THR A 110 5.85 1.03 0.42
C THR A 110 5.64 2.53 0.65
N GLN A 111 6.72 3.32 0.61
CA GLN A 111 6.67 4.79 0.67
C GLN A 111 5.88 5.39 -0.51
N ALA A 112 6.09 4.89 -1.73
CA ALA A 112 5.33 5.34 -2.91
C ALA A 112 3.82 5.08 -2.78
N ASN A 113 3.44 3.93 -2.21
CA ASN A 113 2.03 3.61 -1.96
C ASN A 113 1.43 4.45 -0.83
N LEU A 114 2.19 4.80 0.22
CA LEU A 114 1.76 5.78 1.22
C LEU A 114 1.47 7.14 0.59
N ALA A 115 2.29 7.58 -0.36
CA ALA A 115 2.02 8.82 -1.08
C ALA A 115 0.70 8.79 -1.88
N ILE A 116 0.32 7.63 -2.42
CA ILE A 116 -0.97 7.45 -3.10
C ILE A 116 -2.13 7.52 -2.10
N VAL A 117 -1.99 6.93 -0.91
CA VAL A 117 -2.99 7.04 0.16
C VAL A 117 -3.20 8.51 0.55
N HIS A 118 -2.10 9.22 0.82
CA HIS A 118 -2.12 10.65 1.14
C HIS A 118 -2.74 11.50 0.02
N LEU A 119 -2.38 11.24 -1.24
CA LEU A 119 -2.99 11.92 -2.39
C LEU A 119 -4.50 11.65 -2.47
N SER A 120 -4.93 10.41 -2.20
CA SER A 120 -6.34 10.02 -2.24
C SER A 120 -7.13 10.69 -1.11
N ASN A 121 -6.57 10.70 0.11
CA ASN A 121 -7.20 11.37 1.24
C ASN A 121 -7.23 12.89 1.04
N HIS A 122 -6.18 13.49 0.48
CA HIS A 122 -6.18 14.91 0.10
C HIS A 122 -7.29 15.25 -0.90
N ARG A 123 -7.54 14.39 -1.89
CA ARG A 123 -8.63 14.59 -2.87
C ARG A 123 -10.00 14.53 -2.21
N LEU A 124 -10.15 13.69 -1.18
CA LEU A 124 -11.38 13.52 -0.43
C LEU A 124 -11.65 14.69 0.52
N THR A 125 -10.66 15.06 1.33
CA THR A 125 -10.83 16.03 2.44
C THR A 125 -10.45 17.44 2.06
N GLY A 126 -9.59 17.60 1.06
CA GLY A 126 -8.89 18.85 0.86
C GLY A 126 -7.99 19.20 2.05
N ASP A 127 -7.32 18.27 2.72
CA ASP A 127 -6.32 18.65 3.74
C ASP A 127 -4.94 18.87 3.10
N PRO A 128 -4.35 20.08 3.13
CA PRO A 128 -2.99 20.30 2.62
C PRO A 128 -1.91 19.50 3.37
N ALA A 129 -2.13 19.10 4.63
CA ALA A 129 -1.20 18.25 5.36
C ALA A 129 -1.03 16.89 4.69
N GLU A 130 -2.12 16.33 4.14
CA GLU A 130 -2.10 15.09 3.36
C GLU A 130 -1.22 15.24 2.11
N ALA A 131 -1.36 16.33 1.35
CA ALA A 131 -0.51 16.56 0.18
C ALA A 131 0.97 16.68 0.55
N MET A 132 1.27 17.36 1.66
CA MET A 132 2.64 17.48 2.18
C MET A 132 3.21 16.11 2.57
N ALA A 133 2.46 15.32 3.34
CA ALA A 133 2.87 13.97 3.73
C ALA A 133 3.13 13.08 2.50
N GLY A 134 2.29 13.19 1.47
CA GLY A 134 2.49 12.50 0.20
C GLY A 134 3.80 12.90 -0.51
N HIS A 135 4.17 14.18 -0.51
CA HIS A 135 5.45 14.63 -1.06
C HIS A 135 6.65 14.07 -0.30
N VAL A 136 6.61 14.11 1.04
CA VAL A 136 7.68 13.57 1.90
C VAL A 136 7.89 12.08 1.65
N ALA A 137 6.80 11.31 1.54
CA ALA A 137 6.88 9.88 1.25
C ALA A 137 7.53 9.61 -0.13
N LEU A 138 7.21 10.41 -1.16
CA LEU A 138 7.83 10.27 -2.49
C LEU A 138 9.32 10.63 -2.52
N ASP A 139 9.77 11.61 -1.74
CA ASP A 139 11.19 12.01 -1.71
C ASP A 139 12.09 10.84 -1.31
N GLY A 140 11.67 10.08 -0.30
CA GLY A 140 12.35 8.87 0.13
C GLY A 140 12.43 7.81 -0.98
N ALA A 141 11.29 7.48 -1.57
CA ALA A 141 11.20 6.48 -2.64
C ALA A 141 12.02 6.86 -3.88
N GLN A 142 11.97 8.14 -4.28
CA GLN A 142 12.69 8.65 -5.44
C GLN A 142 14.19 8.47 -5.33
N GLU A 143 14.76 8.74 -4.15
CA GLU A 143 16.20 8.64 -3.95
C GLU A 143 16.69 7.20 -4.13
N ILE A 144 15.96 6.23 -3.58
CA ILE A 144 16.29 4.81 -3.77
C ILE A 144 16.17 4.40 -5.24
N PHE A 145 15.06 4.71 -5.91
CA PHE A 145 14.89 4.28 -7.30
C PHE A 145 15.88 4.94 -8.27
N ARG A 146 16.30 6.17 -7.97
CA ARG A 146 17.37 6.86 -8.69
C ARG A 146 18.71 6.13 -8.51
N GLN A 147 19.09 5.80 -7.28
CA GLN A 147 20.32 5.06 -6.98
C GLN A 147 20.34 3.67 -7.64
N MET A 148 19.17 3.02 -7.74
CA MET A 148 19.03 1.70 -8.37
C MET A 148 19.01 1.74 -9.91
N GLY A 149 19.04 2.91 -10.54
CA GLY A 149 19.02 3.06 -12.01
C GLY A 149 17.71 2.61 -12.67
N LYS A 150 16.59 2.60 -11.93
CA LYS A 150 15.31 2.09 -12.43
C LYS A 150 14.47 3.20 -13.08
N GLY A 151 14.68 3.43 -14.39
CA GLY A 151 14.00 4.46 -15.18
C GLY A 151 12.45 4.39 -15.16
N TYR A 152 11.88 3.19 -15.09
CA TYR A 152 10.43 3.01 -14.95
C TYR A 152 9.90 3.56 -13.61
N TRP A 153 10.56 3.21 -12.49
CA TRP A 153 10.11 3.61 -11.16
C TRP A 153 10.26 5.12 -10.93
N THR A 154 11.33 5.73 -11.45
CA THR A 154 11.51 7.18 -11.40
C THR A 154 10.41 7.92 -12.20
N SER A 155 10.02 7.39 -13.35
CA SER A 155 8.89 7.94 -14.14
C SER A 155 7.55 7.80 -13.42
N TRP A 156 7.31 6.67 -12.76
CA TRP A 156 6.09 6.45 -11.96
C TRP A 156 5.99 7.42 -10.78
N ILE A 157 7.07 7.61 -10.01
CA ILE A 157 7.14 8.59 -8.91
C ILE A 157 6.87 10.02 -9.40
N ALA A 158 7.44 10.40 -10.54
CA ALA A 158 7.21 11.72 -11.13
C ALA A 158 5.72 11.95 -11.47
N SER A 159 5.02 10.91 -11.95
CA SER A 159 3.58 10.98 -12.21
C SER A 159 2.78 11.25 -10.94
N ILE A 160 3.03 10.52 -9.84
CA ILE A 160 2.34 10.74 -8.55
C ILE A 160 2.61 12.18 -8.05
N ARG A 161 3.86 12.64 -8.14
CA ARG A 161 4.24 14.00 -7.73
C ARG A 161 3.51 15.07 -8.53
N ALA A 162 3.35 14.89 -9.84
CA ALA A 162 2.60 15.82 -10.68
C ALA A 162 1.13 15.92 -10.27
N HIS A 163 0.51 14.81 -9.84
CA HIS A 163 -0.86 14.82 -9.32
C HIS A 163 -0.98 15.57 -7.99
N LEU A 164 -0.01 15.42 -7.09
CA LEU A 164 0.03 16.16 -5.81
C LEU A 164 0.16 17.67 -6.04
N LEU A 165 1.06 18.10 -6.94
CA LEU A 165 1.24 19.52 -7.29
C LEU A 165 -0.05 20.13 -7.87
N LYS A 166 -0.67 19.46 -8.84
CA LYS A 166 -1.95 19.91 -9.45
C LYS A 166 -3.10 19.99 -8.45
N ALA A 167 -3.08 19.18 -7.39
CA ALA A 167 -4.09 19.23 -6.34
C ALA A 167 -3.88 20.44 -5.40
N GLY A 168 -2.62 20.78 -5.11
CA GLY A 168 -2.25 21.99 -4.37
C GLY A 168 -2.56 23.29 -5.13
N ASP A 169 -2.25 23.34 -6.43
CA ASP A 169 -2.43 24.55 -7.26
C ASP A 169 -3.90 24.87 -7.53
N ARG A 170 -4.75 23.87 -7.80
CA ARG A 170 -6.19 24.07 -8.02
C ARG A 170 -6.88 24.78 -6.87
N ARG A 171 -6.36 24.66 -5.65
CA ARG A 171 -6.93 25.36 -4.49
C ARG A 171 -6.38 26.76 -4.26
N ARG A 172 -5.16 27.06 -4.74
CA ARG A 172 -4.61 28.42 -4.70
C ARG A 172 -5.37 29.38 -5.61
N VAL A 173 -5.96 28.86 -6.70
CA VAL A 173 -6.75 29.65 -7.67
C VAL A 173 -8.19 29.89 -7.19
N LEU A 174 -8.69 29.12 -6.22
CA LEU A 174 -10.06 29.22 -5.68
C LEU A 174 -10.15 30.01 -4.36
N ARG A 175 -9.10 30.72 -3.97
CA ARG A 175 -9.04 31.56 -2.76
C ARG A 175 -8.95 33.04 -3.09
#